data_AF-A0A5B1CDT1-F1
#
_entry.id   AF-A0A5B1CDT1-F1
#
_cell.length_a   1.000
_cell.length_b   1.000
_cell.length_c   1.000
_cell.angle_alpha   90.00
_cell.angle_beta   90.00
_cell.angle_gamma   90.00
#
_symmetry.space_group_name_H-M   'P 1'
#
loop_
_entity.id
_entity.type
_entity.pdbx_description
1 polymer ?
#
loop_
_entity_poly.entity_id
_entity_poly.type
_entity_poly.pdbx_seq_one_letter_code
_entity_poly.pdbx_strand_id
1 'polypeptide(L)'
;MATETITVEQLIDPLGECLTPDVARRIIDLRADAKLQARVDELADKANVGTITAQKVYTMLGNESLWDVAARCHELLSDAGIAYYVCVGVAVCLHRYQRNTTGLDLVIRSEDSDAVRRVLTDAGFKWDPDQAEFQTADGIIIQFLVAVQKAGKGTEVSVWSRSVT
;
A
#
# COMPACT_ATOMS: atom_id res chain seq x y z
N MET A 1 -0.61 -19.39 -35.16
CA MET A 1 -1.87 -18.84 -34.63
C MET A 1 -1.50 -17.98 -33.44
N ALA A 2 -1.85 -16.69 -33.45
CA ALA A 2 -1.57 -15.79 -32.34
C ALA A 2 -2.72 -15.89 -31.32
N THR A 3 -2.38 -16.06 -30.04
CA THR A 3 -3.35 -16.09 -28.94
C THR A 3 -3.83 -14.66 -28.71
N GLU A 4 -5.08 -14.36 -29.07
CA GLU A 4 -5.72 -13.10 -28.68
C GLU A 4 -5.89 -13.07 -27.16
N THR A 5 -5.16 -12.17 -26.51
CA THR A 5 -5.25 -11.96 -25.07
C THR A 5 -6.35 -10.94 -24.83
N ILE A 6 -7.47 -11.37 -24.26
CA ILE A 6 -8.54 -10.46 -23.82
C ILE A 6 -7.94 -9.58 -22.71
N THR A 7 -7.95 -8.27 -22.90
CA THR A 7 -7.46 -7.35 -21.85
C THR A 7 -8.53 -7.16 -20.79
N VAL A 8 -8.11 -6.77 -19.58
CA VAL A 8 -9.04 -6.52 -18.47
C VAL A 8 -10.01 -5.38 -18.84
N GLU A 9 -9.58 -4.39 -19.64
CA GLU A 9 -10.48 -3.33 -20.12
C GLU A 9 -11.67 -3.89 -20.92
N GLN A 10 -11.44 -4.86 -21.81
CA GLN A 10 -12.50 -5.46 -22.63
C GLN A 10 -13.56 -6.20 -21.81
N LEU A 11 -13.21 -6.66 -20.60
CA LEU A 11 -14.14 -7.26 -19.65
C LEU A 11 -14.89 -6.22 -18.81
N ILE A 12 -14.24 -5.10 -18.48
CA ILE A 12 -14.77 -4.08 -17.57
C ILE A 12 -15.64 -3.05 -18.30
N ASP A 13 -15.35 -2.72 -19.55
CA ASP A 13 -16.09 -1.71 -20.33
C ASP A 13 -17.61 -1.96 -20.36
N PRO A 14 -18.11 -3.18 -20.63
CA PRO A 14 -19.56 -3.45 -20.60
C PRO A 14 -20.17 -3.28 -19.20
N LEU A 15 -19.38 -3.52 -18.15
CA LEU A 15 -19.82 -3.28 -16.77
C LEU A 15 -19.88 -1.78 -16.47
N GLY A 16 -18.94 -1.00 -17.01
CA GLY A 16 -18.94 0.46 -16.95
C GLY A 16 -20.18 1.07 -17.59
N GLU A 17 -20.62 0.55 -18.73
CA GLU A 17 -21.87 0.98 -19.39
C GLU A 17 -23.13 0.71 -18.56
N CYS A 18 -23.10 -0.31 -17.70
CA CYS A 18 -24.18 -0.64 -16.78
C CYS A 18 -24.20 0.23 -15.51
N LEU A 19 -23.09 0.91 -15.19
CA LEU A 19 -22.94 1.81 -14.05
C LEU A 19 -23.36 3.24 -14.43
N THR A 20 -24.66 3.43 -14.66
CA THR A 20 -25.20 4.78 -14.91
C THR A 20 -24.87 5.72 -13.74
N PRO A 21 -24.84 7.05 -13.96
CA PRO A 21 -24.52 8.01 -12.89
C PRO A 21 -25.38 7.83 -11.62
N ASP A 22 -26.63 7.40 -11.76
CA ASP A 22 -27.52 7.15 -10.64
C ASP A 22 -27.19 5.85 -9.89
N VAL A 23 -26.78 4.80 -10.60
CA VAL A 23 -26.29 3.57 -9.99
C VAL A 23 -24.95 3.81 -9.28
N ALA A 24 -24.03 4.54 -9.91
CA ALA A 24 -22.76 4.94 -9.29
C ALA A 24 -23.00 5.75 -8.00
N ARG A 25 -23.96 6.69 -8.02
CA ARG A 25 -24.32 7.47 -6.83
C ARG A 25 -24.89 6.60 -5.71
N ARG A 26 -25.79 5.66 -6.04
CA ARG A 26 -26.31 4.68 -5.07
C ARG A 26 -25.20 3.80 -4.48
N ILE A 27 -24.22 3.38 -5.29
CA ILE A 27 -23.06 2.61 -4.82
C ILE A 27 -22.20 3.45 -3.87
N ILE A 28 -21.95 4.73 -4.20
CA ILE A 28 -21.21 5.65 -3.32
C ILE A 28 -21.95 5.88 -2.00
N ASP A 29 -23.28 5.90 -2.01
CA ASP A 29 -24.11 6.09 -0.83
C ASP A 29 -24.29 4.81 -0.01
N LEU A 30 -23.84 3.65 -0.51
CA LEU A 30 -23.80 2.43 0.30
C LEU A 30 -22.91 2.66 1.52
N ARG A 31 -23.53 2.53 2.67
CA ARG A 31 -22.87 2.51 3.97
C ARG A 31 -23.26 1.24 4.67
N ALA A 32 -22.36 0.72 5.50
CA ALA A 32 -22.71 -0.34 6.41
C ALA A 32 -23.87 0.15 7.30
N ASP A 33 -24.94 -0.64 7.39
CA ASP A 33 -25.96 -0.38 8.40
C ASP A 33 -25.36 -0.56 9.80
N ALA A 34 -26.07 -0.11 10.83
CA ALA A 34 -25.56 -0.14 12.21
C ALA A 34 -25.13 -1.55 12.67
N LYS A 35 -25.79 -2.60 12.17
CA LYS A 35 -25.47 -3.98 12.54
C LYS A 35 -24.20 -4.46 11.84
N LEU A 36 -24.04 -4.16 10.56
CA LEU A 36 -22.83 -4.47 9.81
C LEU A 36 -21.64 -3.66 10.34
N GLN A 37 -21.83 -2.37 10.64
CA GLN A 37 -20.78 -1.53 11.20
C GLN A 37 -20.30 -2.06 12.56
N ALA A 38 -21.22 -2.38 13.49
CA ALA A 38 -20.87 -2.96 14.78
C ALA A 38 -20.11 -4.29 14.63
N ARG A 39 -20.45 -5.09 13.61
CA ARG A 39 -19.72 -6.33 13.32
C ARG A 39 -18.32 -6.06 12.78
N VAL A 40 -18.15 -5.06 11.93
CA VAL A 40 -16.83 -4.63 11.44
C VAL A 40 -15.97 -4.16 12.62
N ASP A 41 -16.52 -3.36 13.52
CA ASP A 41 -15.81 -2.84 14.69
C ASP A 41 -15.35 -3.99 15.63
N GLU A 42 -16.25 -4.93 15.93
CA GLU A 42 -15.91 -6.13 16.74
C GLU A 42 -14.78 -6.95 16.10
N LEU A 43 -14.79 -7.09 14.76
CA LEU A 43 -13.74 -7.80 14.04
C LEU A 43 -12.42 -7.03 14.03
N ALA A 44 -12.47 -5.70 13.91
CA ALA A 44 -11.30 -4.84 13.96
C ALA A 44 -10.62 -4.94 15.34
N ASP A 45 -11.40 -4.89 16.42
CA ASP A 45 -10.88 -5.08 17.77
C ASP A 45 -10.19 -6.44 17.93
N LYS A 46 -10.81 -7.52 17.44
CA LYS A 46 -10.22 -8.87 17.48
C LYS A 46 -8.97 -8.99 16.63
N ALA A 47 -8.91 -8.33 15.48
CA ALA A 47 -7.74 -8.34 14.61
C ALA A 47 -6.51 -7.69 15.28
N ASN A 48 -6.73 -6.75 16.20
CA ASN A 48 -5.67 -6.04 16.92
C ASN A 48 -5.17 -6.78 18.18
N VAL A 49 -5.76 -7.91 18.58
CA VAL A 49 -5.35 -8.65 19.78
C VAL A 49 -4.16 -9.58 19.52
N GLY A 50 -3.03 -9.27 20.18
CA GLY A 50 -1.85 -10.13 20.35
C GLY A 50 -0.69 -9.84 19.38
N THR A 51 0.46 -10.47 19.60
CA THR A 51 1.68 -10.23 18.82
C THR A 51 1.85 -11.28 17.71
N ILE A 52 2.22 -10.84 16.51
CA ILE A 52 2.66 -11.74 15.43
C ILE A 52 4.19 -11.82 15.41
N THR A 53 4.75 -12.99 15.13
CA THR A 53 6.20 -13.16 14.93
C THR A 53 6.58 -12.89 13.48
N ALA A 54 7.81 -12.43 13.26
CA ALA A 54 8.39 -12.27 11.93
C ALA A 54 8.19 -13.51 11.03
N GLN A 55 8.44 -14.71 11.57
CA GLN A 55 8.24 -15.98 10.85
C GLN A 55 6.81 -16.17 10.32
N LYS A 56 5.81 -15.75 11.08
CA LYS A 56 4.41 -15.90 10.69
C LYS A 56 4.01 -14.88 9.61
N VAL A 57 4.56 -13.67 9.66
CA VAL A 57 4.39 -12.66 8.61
C VAL A 57 5.04 -13.14 7.31
N TYR A 58 6.27 -13.67 7.40
CA TYR A 58 6.97 -14.29 6.28
C TYR A 58 6.12 -15.36 5.58
N THR A 59 5.54 -16.31 6.33
CA THR A 59 4.66 -17.33 5.76
C THR A 59 3.42 -16.76 5.08
N MET A 60 2.87 -15.64 5.59
CA MET A 60 1.69 -14.98 5.01
C MET A 60 2.02 -14.21 3.72
N LEU A 61 3.22 -13.65 3.61
CA LEU A 61 3.72 -13.02 2.39
C LEU A 61 3.98 -14.07 1.30
N GLY A 62 4.52 -15.24 1.68
CA GLY A 62 4.89 -16.30 0.74
C GLY A 62 6.01 -15.88 -0.23
N ASN A 63 6.73 -14.80 0.10
CA ASN A 63 7.76 -14.19 -0.72
C ASN A 63 8.93 -13.77 0.18
N GLU A 64 10.02 -14.54 0.13
CA GLU A 64 11.21 -14.34 0.97
C GLU A 64 11.91 -13.03 0.65
N SER A 65 12.08 -12.72 -0.64
CA SER A 65 12.78 -11.49 -1.00
C SER A 65 12.00 -10.23 -0.63
N LEU A 66 10.67 -10.26 -0.68
CA LEU A 66 9.86 -9.15 -0.18
C LEU A 66 10.04 -8.94 1.34
N TRP A 67 10.13 -10.01 2.12
CA TRP A 67 10.39 -9.89 3.57
C TRP A 67 11.78 -9.30 3.83
N ASP A 68 12.80 -9.78 3.12
CA ASP A 68 14.17 -9.28 3.25
C ASP A 68 14.26 -7.79 2.86
N VAL A 69 13.56 -7.39 1.81
CA VAL A 69 13.46 -5.99 1.39
C VAL A 69 12.78 -5.13 2.45
N ALA A 70 11.67 -5.60 3.03
CA ALA A 70 10.98 -4.88 4.11
C ALA A 70 11.87 -4.73 5.36
N ALA A 71 12.58 -5.79 5.74
CA ALA A 71 13.53 -5.77 6.87
C ALA A 71 14.70 -4.82 6.59
N ARG A 72 15.28 -4.87 5.38
CA ARG A 72 16.38 -3.99 4.97
C ARG A 72 15.97 -2.53 4.91
N CYS A 73 14.78 -2.22 4.40
CA CYS A 73 14.23 -0.87 4.45
C CYS A 73 14.01 -0.40 5.91
N HIS A 74 13.55 -1.28 6.79
CA HIS A 74 13.40 -0.96 8.21
C HIS A 74 14.74 -0.55 8.84
N GLU A 75 15.79 -1.35 8.63
CA GLU A 75 17.12 -1.06 9.15
C GLU A 75 17.65 0.28 8.61
N LEU A 76 17.66 0.46 7.30
CA LEU A 76 18.20 1.67 6.65
C LEU A 76 17.49 2.95 7.09
N LEU A 77 16.16 2.93 7.15
CA LEU A 77 15.39 4.11 7.55
C LEU A 77 15.50 4.38 9.05
N SER A 78 15.55 3.34 9.87
CA SER A 78 15.72 3.47 11.33
C SER A 78 17.10 4.02 11.67
N ASP A 79 18.16 3.51 11.03
CA ASP A 79 19.54 3.98 11.20
C ASP A 79 19.71 5.43 10.75
N ALA A 80 18.97 5.85 9.71
CA ALA A 80 18.92 7.23 9.25
C ALA A 80 18.03 8.14 10.12
N GLY A 81 17.31 7.61 11.11
CA GLY A 81 16.38 8.35 11.94
C GLY A 81 15.13 8.85 11.22
N ILE A 82 14.77 8.23 10.09
CA ILE A 82 13.65 8.61 9.24
C ILE A 82 12.39 7.87 9.70
N ALA A 83 11.35 8.62 10.08
CA ALA A 83 10.09 8.04 10.47
C ALA A 83 9.31 7.55 9.25
N TYR A 84 8.79 6.32 9.32
CA TYR A 84 8.00 5.73 8.25
C TYR A 84 6.95 4.75 8.82
N TYR A 85 5.96 4.41 7.99
CA TYR A 85 4.97 3.37 8.30
C TYR A 85 4.83 2.42 7.13
N VAL A 86 4.77 1.11 7.39
CA VAL A 86 4.41 0.12 6.37
C VAL A 86 2.90 0.17 6.15
N CYS A 87 2.45 0.18 4.89
CA CYS A 87 1.04 0.16 4.55
C CYS A 87 0.72 -0.91 3.49
N VAL A 88 -0.56 -0.97 3.09
CA VAL A 88 -1.08 -1.87 2.05
C VAL A 88 -0.73 -3.34 2.34
N GLY A 89 -0.15 -4.10 1.40
CA GLY A 89 -0.14 -5.57 1.44
C GLY A 89 0.67 -6.14 2.60
N VAL A 90 1.85 -5.58 2.86
CA VAL A 90 2.70 -6.02 3.97
C VAL A 90 2.04 -5.69 5.32
N ALA A 91 1.40 -4.52 5.45
CA ALA A 91 0.64 -4.17 6.66
C ALA A 91 -0.52 -5.15 6.91
N VAL A 92 -1.27 -5.53 5.86
CA VAL A 92 -2.35 -6.52 5.96
C VAL A 92 -1.82 -7.86 6.48
N CYS A 93 -0.64 -8.29 6.03
CA CYS A 93 0.03 -9.50 6.52
C CYS A 93 0.49 -9.37 7.98
N LEU A 94 0.98 -8.19 8.39
CA LEU A 94 1.29 -7.88 9.79
C LEU A 94 0.03 -7.96 10.69
N HIS A 95 -1.15 -7.65 10.14
CA HIS A 95 -2.44 -7.82 10.81
C HIS A 95 -3.07 -9.21 10.63
N ARG A 96 -2.25 -10.22 10.29
CA ARG A 96 -2.60 -11.65 10.27
C ARG A 96 -3.52 -12.09 9.12
N TYR A 97 -3.59 -11.31 8.06
CA TYR A 97 -4.33 -11.68 6.86
C TYR A 97 -3.36 -12.16 5.78
N GLN A 98 -3.61 -13.33 5.22
CA GLN A 98 -2.81 -13.84 4.11
C GLN A 98 -3.22 -13.15 2.80
N ARG A 99 -2.25 -12.65 2.05
CA ARG A 99 -2.44 -12.04 0.73
C ARG A 99 -1.21 -12.25 -0.13
N ASN A 100 -1.40 -12.45 -1.43
CA ASN A 100 -0.31 -12.33 -2.39
C ASN A 100 0.11 -10.85 -2.50
N THR A 101 1.27 -10.52 -1.94
CA THR A 101 1.83 -9.17 -1.93
C THR A 101 3.13 -9.19 -2.74
N THR A 102 3.25 -8.28 -3.70
CA THR A 102 4.35 -8.27 -4.68
C THR A 102 5.30 -7.09 -4.52
N GLY A 103 4.95 -6.11 -3.68
CA GLY A 103 5.74 -4.90 -3.46
C GLY A 103 5.59 -4.38 -2.04
N LEU A 104 6.40 -3.38 -1.71
CA LEU A 104 6.45 -2.73 -0.40
C LEU A 104 5.95 -1.29 -0.52
N ASP A 105 4.87 -0.96 0.18
CA ASP A 105 4.37 0.41 0.28
C ASP A 105 4.73 1.01 1.63
N LEU A 106 5.41 2.16 1.61
CA LEU A 106 5.82 2.90 2.79
C LEU A 106 5.22 4.31 2.78
N VAL A 107 4.69 4.72 3.92
CA VAL A 107 4.30 6.10 4.19
C VAL A 107 5.46 6.84 4.82
N ILE A 108 5.81 7.99 4.27
CA ILE A 108 6.83 8.91 4.81
C ILE A 108 6.26 10.32 4.91
N ARG A 109 6.96 11.17 5.66
CA ARG A 109 6.68 12.61 5.65
C ARG A 109 7.27 13.26 4.41
N SER A 110 6.62 14.32 3.93
CA SER A 110 7.06 15.05 2.74
C SER A 110 8.50 15.55 2.85
N GLU A 111 8.88 16.08 4.01
CA GLU A 111 10.20 16.63 4.31
C GLU A 111 11.33 15.60 4.31
N ASP A 112 10.99 14.32 4.48
CA ASP A 112 11.96 13.22 4.52
C ASP A 112 12.26 12.63 3.14
N SER A 113 11.53 13.05 2.09
CA SER A 113 11.60 12.43 0.74
C SER A 113 13.01 12.39 0.16
N ASP A 114 13.76 13.49 0.24
CA ASP A 114 15.13 13.56 -0.27
C ASP A 114 16.10 12.68 0.54
N ALA A 115 15.90 12.64 1.87
CA ALA A 115 16.71 11.81 2.74
C ALA A 115 16.49 10.32 2.46
N VAL A 116 15.23 9.91 2.29
CA VAL A 116 14.84 8.55 1.88
C VAL A 116 15.47 8.20 0.53
N ARG A 117 15.35 9.09 -0.46
CA ARG A 117 15.87 8.84 -1.81
C ARG A 117 17.37 8.58 -1.78
N ARG A 118 18.11 9.40 -1.03
CA ARG A 118 19.56 9.26 -0.83
C ARG A 118 19.92 7.95 -0.14
N VAL A 119 19.30 7.66 1.02
CA VAL A 119 19.59 6.45 1.81
C VAL A 119 19.39 5.17 1.00
N LEU A 120 18.29 5.07 0.25
CA LEU A 120 18.00 3.88 -0.56
C LEU A 120 18.92 3.79 -1.79
N THR A 121 19.21 4.91 -2.45
CA THR A 121 20.16 4.91 -3.58
C THR A 121 21.57 4.51 -3.13
N ASP A 122 22.04 5.02 -1.99
CA ASP A 122 23.34 4.69 -1.41
C ASP A 122 23.42 3.20 -1.01
N ALA A 123 22.29 2.60 -0.63
CA ALA A 123 22.15 1.18 -0.39
C ALA A 123 22.00 0.33 -1.68
N GLY A 124 22.02 0.94 -2.87
CA GLY A 124 21.99 0.25 -4.15
C GLY A 124 20.59 -0.11 -4.66
N PHE A 125 19.53 0.46 -4.07
CA PHE A 125 18.19 0.39 -4.67
C PHE A 125 18.14 1.33 -5.88
N LYS A 126 17.52 0.89 -6.98
CA LYS A 126 17.44 1.68 -8.20
C LYS A 126 16.20 2.58 -8.15
N TRP A 127 16.40 3.89 -8.24
CA TRP A 127 15.30 4.85 -8.37
C TRP A 127 14.76 4.88 -9.81
N ASP A 128 13.44 4.80 -9.95
CA ASP A 128 12.70 5.08 -11.18
C ASP A 128 11.98 6.43 -11.04
N PRO A 129 12.43 7.49 -11.73
CA PRO A 129 11.82 8.81 -11.63
C PRO A 129 10.47 8.91 -12.34
N ASP A 130 10.18 8.05 -13.31
CA ASP A 130 8.94 8.11 -14.09
C ASP A 130 7.77 7.51 -13.30
N GLN A 131 8.05 6.49 -12.49
CA GLN A 131 7.07 5.84 -11.61
C GLN A 131 7.12 6.33 -10.16
N ALA A 132 8.14 7.11 -9.80
CA ALA A 132 8.42 7.58 -8.44
C ALA A 132 8.52 6.43 -7.42
N GLU A 133 9.25 5.37 -7.78
CA GLU A 133 9.43 4.17 -6.99
C GLU A 133 10.88 3.67 -7.00
N PHE A 134 11.22 2.81 -6.05
CA PHE A 134 12.48 2.08 -6.05
C PHE A 134 12.26 0.65 -6.52
N GLN A 135 13.28 0.09 -7.16
CA GLN A 135 13.30 -1.30 -7.57
C GLN A 135 14.57 -1.99 -7.06
N THR A 136 14.41 -3.23 -6.58
CA THR A 136 15.51 -4.12 -6.23
C THR A 136 15.97 -4.93 -7.44
N ALA A 137 17.17 -5.51 -7.38
CA ALA A 137 17.70 -6.32 -8.49
C ALA A 137 16.84 -7.54 -8.83
N ASP A 138 16.12 -8.08 -7.85
CA ASP A 138 15.19 -9.20 -7.98
C ASP A 138 13.75 -8.76 -8.33
N GLY A 139 13.53 -7.45 -8.56
CA GLY A 139 12.29 -6.93 -9.12
C GLY A 139 11.22 -6.53 -8.10
N ILE A 140 11.53 -6.49 -6.81
CA ILE A 140 10.61 -5.97 -5.78
C ILE A 140 10.52 -4.45 -5.93
N ILE A 141 9.29 -3.96 -6.03
CA ILE A 141 8.96 -2.54 -6.11
C ILE A 141 8.73 -1.99 -4.71
N ILE A 142 9.30 -0.83 -4.43
CA ILE A 142 9.12 -0.08 -3.18
C ILE A 142 8.53 1.29 -3.54
N GLN A 143 7.29 1.49 -3.13
CA GLN A 143 6.52 2.71 -3.39
C GLN A 143 6.41 3.56 -2.13
N PHE A 144 6.60 4.87 -2.29
CA PHE A 144 6.43 5.84 -1.21
C PHE A 144 5.14 6.65 -1.38
N LEU A 145 4.31 6.61 -0.35
CA LEU A 145 3.16 7.48 -0.19
C LEU A 145 3.54 8.65 0.70
N VAL A 146 3.43 9.86 0.17
CA VAL A 146 3.74 11.06 0.94
C VAL A 146 2.50 11.49 1.69
N ALA A 147 2.62 11.65 3.01
CA ALA A 147 1.57 12.25 3.81
C ALA A 147 1.45 13.75 3.46
N VAL A 148 0.39 14.14 2.74
CA VAL A 148 0.12 15.55 2.41
C VAL A 148 -0.92 16.13 3.38
N GLN A 149 -0.85 17.45 3.61
CA GLN A 149 -1.72 18.18 4.54
C GLN A 149 -3.23 17.99 4.28
N LYS A 150 -4.04 18.36 5.28
CA LYS A 150 -5.52 18.29 5.27
C LYS A 150 -6.12 18.81 3.96
N ALA A 151 -7.14 18.13 3.48
CA ALA A 151 -7.92 18.45 2.28
C ALA A 151 -8.80 19.72 2.44
N GLY A 152 -8.22 20.83 2.93
CA GLY A 152 -8.90 22.10 3.19
C GLY A 152 -9.22 22.38 4.66
N LYS A 153 -9.64 23.63 4.93
CA LYS A 153 -10.06 24.09 6.27
C LYS A 153 -11.31 23.31 6.71
N GLY A 154 -11.18 22.54 7.80
CA GLY A 154 -12.28 21.81 8.43
C GLY A 154 -12.40 20.34 8.04
N THR A 155 -11.56 19.84 7.14
CA THR A 155 -11.59 18.43 6.71
C THR A 155 -10.69 17.57 7.61
N GLU A 156 -11.21 16.46 8.13
CA GLU A 156 -10.41 15.44 8.86
C GLU A 156 -9.60 14.54 7.94
N VAL A 157 -9.80 14.66 6.63
CA VAL A 157 -9.20 13.81 5.60
C VAL A 157 -7.90 14.44 5.10
N SER A 158 -6.80 13.69 5.18
CA SER A 158 -5.54 13.95 4.49
C SER A 158 -5.52 13.26 3.12
N VAL A 159 -5.07 13.96 2.08
CA VAL A 159 -4.93 13.38 0.74
C VAL A 159 -3.52 12.82 0.60
N TRP A 160 -3.40 11.58 0.15
CA TRP A 160 -2.13 10.93 -0.15
C TRP A 160 -1.77 11.23 -1.61
N SER A 161 -0.59 11.78 -1.86
CA SER A 161 -0.05 11.87 -3.23
C SER A 161 1.11 10.90 -3.37
N ARG A 162 1.19 10.23 -4.53
CA ARG A 162 2.46 9.66 -4.99
C ARG A 162 3.46 10.80 -5.08
N SER A 163 4.67 10.60 -4.60
CA SER A 163 5.70 11.65 -4.58
C SER A 163 5.87 12.21 -6.00
N VAL A 164 5.53 13.49 -6.23
CA VAL A 164 5.80 14.21 -7.48
C VAL A 164 6.82 15.29 -7.20
N THR A 165 8.09 14.91 -7.00
CA THR A 165 9.34 15.57 -7.42
C THR A 165 10.56 14.85 -6.84
#